data_AF-A0A5P8FM54-F1
#
_entry.id   AF-A0A5P8FM54-F1
#
_cell.length_a   1.000
_cell.length_b   1.000
_cell.length_c   1.000
_cell.angle_alpha   90.00
_cell.angle_beta   90.00
_cell.angle_gamma   90.00
#
_symmetry.space_group_name_H-M   'P 1'
#
loop_
_entity.id
_entity.type
_entity.pdbx_description
1 polymer ?
#
loop_
_entity_poly.entity_id
_entity_poly.type
_entity_poly.pdbx_seq_one_letter_code
_entity_poly.pdbx_strand_id
1 'polypeptide(L)'
;MIRPRPASPSSAPTPPAPPQAELGRTAAALDDGRISADHARVITGAMDDLPDGLTLEQRRACEAELLLLAVNRAPAKLRIAARRVLEAVEEDQDVVDAHEDDVLAAEEAHAHEESAFWIRDNHDGTMTGHFTVPWAAGAILGKVIDAMTAPRRRVQPGSDAVVTEPSDLARLTGDTRVDELDWQHRRGLAFADLLTRIPTDHLSRKVAATLLVTTRLDDLRGDLHRAGSTDAGDHLDAGTIRRMACAAGIIPVILGGPSQPLDLARQKRLFTEAQAVALSLRYDTCAAHGCERPFAWTEIHHLFAWRDGGLTDLLNAVPLCGYHHRMIDGPDWQHTTQRAPDDTVTIHFHRRT
;
A
#
# COMPACT_ATOMS: atom_id res chain seq x y z
N MET A 1 -23.88 39.22 83.06
CA MET A 1 -23.21 37.95 82.69
C MET A 1 -22.71 38.08 81.27
N ILE A 2 -21.40 38.26 81.10
CA ILE A 2 -20.73 38.50 79.81
C ILE A 2 -20.29 37.14 79.26
N ARG A 3 -20.80 36.72 78.09
CA ARG A 3 -20.33 35.53 77.37
C ARG A 3 -19.00 35.86 76.66
N PRO A 4 -17.98 34.98 76.69
CA PRO A 4 -16.72 35.22 76.01
C PRO A 4 -16.85 35.05 74.49
N ARG A 5 -16.04 35.83 73.77
CA ARG A 5 -15.88 35.82 72.31
C ARG A 5 -15.29 34.47 71.84
N PRO A 6 -15.82 33.82 70.77
CA PRO A 6 -15.19 32.63 70.21
C PRO A 6 -13.87 32.99 69.51
N ALA A 7 -12.88 32.10 69.66
CA ALA A 7 -11.54 32.22 69.08
C ALA A 7 -11.59 32.17 67.55
N SER A 8 -10.68 32.92 66.91
CA SER A 8 -10.48 32.95 65.45
C SER A 8 -10.14 31.55 64.92
N PRO A 9 -10.70 31.13 63.76
CA PRO A 9 -10.35 29.85 63.18
C PRO A 9 -8.89 29.87 62.69
N SER A 10 -8.19 28.81 63.10
CA SER A 10 -6.87 28.38 62.64
C SER A 10 -6.79 28.39 61.11
N SER A 11 -5.65 28.86 60.59
CA SER A 11 -5.28 28.84 59.18
C SER A 11 -5.67 27.53 58.50
N ALA A 12 -6.49 27.62 57.45
CA ALA A 12 -6.76 26.50 56.57
C ALA A 12 -5.42 26.00 55.97
N PRO A 13 -5.21 24.67 55.85
CA PRO A 13 -4.06 24.15 55.13
C PRO A 13 -4.11 24.65 53.69
N THR A 14 -2.98 25.17 53.20
CA THR A 14 -2.77 25.52 51.80
C THR A 14 -3.21 24.34 50.94
N PRO A 15 -4.04 24.54 49.90
CA PRO A 15 -4.40 23.44 48.99
C PRO A 15 -3.11 22.82 48.44
N PRO A 16 -3.06 21.49 48.27
CA PRO A 16 -1.91 20.85 47.63
C PRO A 16 -1.66 21.53 46.29
N ALA A 17 -0.39 21.85 46.01
CA ALA A 17 0.00 22.39 44.72
C ALA A 17 -0.61 21.50 43.61
N PRO A 18 -1.14 22.09 42.52
CA PRO A 18 -1.63 21.30 41.41
C PRO A 18 -0.54 20.31 40.99
N PRO A 19 -0.89 19.07 40.58
CA PRO A 19 0.09 18.11 40.10
C PRO A 19 0.96 18.83 39.07
N GLN A 20 2.27 18.85 39.31
CA GLN A 20 3.21 19.50 38.41
C GLN A 20 3.03 18.83 37.05
N ALA A 21 2.53 19.57 36.07
CA ALA A 21 2.30 19.06 34.73
C ALA A 21 3.60 18.40 34.26
N GLU A 22 3.52 17.14 33.84
CA GLU A 22 4.67 16.27 33.54
C GLU A 22 5.62 16.87 32.49
N LEU A 23 5.19 17.92 31.77
CA LEU A 23 5.95 18.66 30.76
C LEU A 23 5.90 20.19 30.95
N GLY A 24 6.04 20.65 32.20
CA GLY A 24 5.94 22.08 32.53
C GLY A 24 6.96 22.97 31.80
N ARG A 25 8.16 22.46 31.46
CA ARG A 25 9.18 23.26 30.75
C ARG A 25 8.88 23.35 29.26
N THR A 26 8.36 22.27 28.68
CA THR A 26 7.94 22.18 27.28
C THR A 26 6.75 23.11 27.04
N ALA A 27 5.75 23.09 27.94
CA ALA A 27 4.61 24.00 27.87
C ALA A 27 5.07 25.46 27.91
N ALA A 28 5.91 25.83 28.88
CA ALA A 28 6.45 27.19 28.96
C ALA A 28 7.27 27.58 27.71
N ALA A 29 8.06 26.66 27.15
CA ALA A 29 8.83 26.92 25.93
C ALA A 29 7.95 27.15 24.70
N LEU A 30 6.82 26.46 24.61
CA LEU A 30 5.83 26.65 23.55
C LEU A 30 5.10 28.00 23.73
N ASP A 31 4.67 28.31 24.95
CA ASP A 31 3.97 29.57 25.29
C ASP A 31 4.86 30.80 25.02
N ASP A 32 6.15 30.70 25.34
CA ASP A 32 7.13 31.76 25.08
C ASP A 32 7.56 31.84 23.60
N GLY A 33 7.10 30.93 22.73
CA GLY A 33 7.48 30.87 21.32
C GLY A 33 8.93 30.43 21.07
N ARG A 34 9.60 29.82 22.06
CA ARG A 34 10.97 29.28 21.92
C ARG A 34 11.01 28.00 21.10
N ILE A 35 9.91 27.27 21.06
CA ILE A 35 9.74 26.06 20.25
C ILE A 35 8.41 26.13 19.46
N SER A 36 8.33 25.39 18.35
CA SER A 36 7.07 25.25 17.60
C SER A 36 6.20 24.11 18.15
N ALA A 37 4.93 24.07 17.75
CA ALA A 37 4.02 22.97 18.09
C ALA A 37 4.54 21.60 17.60
N ASP A 38 5.28 21.55 16.49
CA ASP A 38 5.93 20.32 16.01
C ASP A 38 7.04 19.85 16.96
N HIS A 39 7.83 20.78 17.52
CA HIS A 39 8.84 20.43 18.52
C HIS A 39 8.17 19.89 19.79
N ALA A 40 7.13 20.56 20.28
CA ALA A 40 6.40 20.12 21.46
C ALA A 40 5.82 18.71 21.30
N ARG A 41 5.28 18.37 20.11
CA ARG A 41 4.81 17.01 19.79
C ARG A 41 5.93 15.96 19.83
N VAL A 42 7.11 16.27 19.29
CA VAL A 42 8.28 15.37 19.36
C VAL A 42 8.72 15.15 20.80
N ILE A 43 8.79 16.22 21.60
CA ILE A 43 9.20 16.14 23.00
C ILE A 43 8.18 15.32 23.80
N THR A 44 6.89 15.55 23.60
CA THR A 44 5.82 14.81 24.30
C THR A 44 5.93 13.31 24.01
N GLY A 45 6.00 12.92 22.73
CA GLY A 45 6.15 11.50 22.37
C GLY A 45 7.39 10.85 22.98
N ALA A 46 8.55 11.51 22.88
CA ALA A 46 9.78 10.99 23.46
C ALA A 46 9.72 10.84 24.98
N MET A 47 8.96 11.69 25.67
CA MET A 47 8.75 11.62 27.11
C MET A 47 7.75 10.54 27.51
N ASP A 48 6.78 10.23 26.65
CA ASP A 48 5.84 9.12 26.79
C ASP A 48 6.56 7.77 26.58
N ASP A 49 7.55 7.72 25.69
CA ASP A 49 8.35 6.51 25.39
C ASP A 49 9.34 6.14 26.52
N LEU A 50 9.64 7.07 27.44
CA LEU A 50 10.60 6.84 28.52
C LEU A 50 10.15 5.74 29.50
N PRO A 51 11.08 4.90 30.01
CA PRO A 51 10.75 3.84 30.97
C PRO A 51 10.00 4.34 32.22
N ASP A 52 8.97 3.59 32.65
CA ASP A 52 8.16 3.89 33.84
C ASP A 52 8.98 3.97 35.14
N GLY A 53 10.13 3.32 35.20
CA GLY A 53 11.00 3.27 36.38
C GLY A 53 11.77 4.56 36.68
N LEU A 54 11.76 5.55 35.78
CA LEU A 54 12.49 6.81 35.97
C LEU A 54 11.88 7.69 37.06
N THR A 55 12.75 8.28 37.89
CA THR A 55 12.34 9.29 38.87
C THR A 55 11.88 10.58 38.20
N LEU A 56 11.11 11.40 38.92
CA LEU A 56 10.68 12.72 38.44
C LEU A 56 11.86 13.64 38.08
N GLU A 57 12.98 13.53 38.80
CA GLU A 57 14.19 14.31 38.52
C GLU A 57 14.85 13.87 37.20
N GLN A 58 14.93 12.56 36.96
CA GLN A 58 15.44 12.01 35.70
C GLN A 58 14.56 12.40 34.52
N ARG A 59 13.23 12.26 34.62
CA ARG A 59 12.30 12.70 33.56
C ARG A 59 12.47 14.21 33.25
N ARG A 60 12.68 15.04 34.27
CA ARG A 60 12.97 16.47 34.06
C ARG A 60 14.30 16.74 33.37
N ALA A 61 15.32 15.91 33.62
CA ALA A 61 16.60 16.02 32.95
C ALA A 61 16.47 15.66 31.46
N CYS A 62 15.75 14.58 31.12
CA CYS A 62 15.39 14.23 29.75
C CYS A 62 14.63 15.38 29.05
N GLU A 63 13.60 15.95 29.69
CA GLU A 63 12.85 17.08 29.15
C GLU A 63 13.77 18.29 28.87
N ALA A 64 14.70 18.59 29.79
CA ALA A 64 15.66 19.69 29.61
C ALA A 64 16.60 19.45 28.42
N GLU A 65 17.11 18.23 28.27
CA GLU A 65 18.00 17.87 27.18
C GLU A 65 17.28 18.00 25.84
N LEU A 66 16.06 17.46 25.72
CA LEU A 66 15.25 17.60 24.50
C LEU A 66 15.00 19.06 24.13
N LEU A 67 14.71 19.92 25.12
CA LEU A 67 14.54 21.36 24.91
C LEU A 67 15.82 22.04 24.44
N LEU A 68 16.97 21.66 24.99
CA LEU A 68 18.27 22.16 24.56
C LEU A 68 18.57 21.77 23.11
N LEU A 69 18.29 20.52 22.74
CA LEU A 69 18.42 20.03 21.36
C LEU A 69 17.47 20.76 20.40
N ALA A 70 16.26 21.11 20.84
CA ALA A 70 15.26 21.78 20.03
C ALA A 70 15.67 23.21 19.59
N VAL A 71 16.55 23.89 20.34
CA VAL A 71 16.97 25.27 20.02
C VAL A 71 17.61 25.37 18.63
N ASN A 72 18.39 24.36 18.23
CA ASN A 72 19.21 24.40 17.01
C ASN A 72 18.87 23.29 16.01
N ARG A 73 17.79 22.53 16.22
CA ARG A 73 17.41 21.40 15.38
C ARG A 73 15.98 21.55 14.91
N ALA A 74 15.76 21.38 13.62
CA ALA A 74 14.41 21.22 13.09
C ALA A 74 13.72 19.98 13.70
N PRO A 75 12.37 19.93 13.76
CA PRO A 75 11.63 18.84 14.40
C PRO A 75 12.01 17.44 13.90
N ALA A 76 12.31 17.30 12.61
CA ALA A 76 12.75 16.04 12.02
C ALA A 76 14.11 15.56 12.57
N LYS A 77 15.05 16.48 12.83
CA LYS A 77 16.35 16.17 13.42
C LYS A 77 16.26 15.97 14.93
N LEU A 78 15.34 16.66 15.60
CA LEU A 78 15.05 16.43 17.01
C LEU A 78 14.50 15.01 17.22
N ARG A 79 13.54 14.58 16.41
CA ARG A 79 12.95 13.22 16.51
C ARG A 79 14.00 12.11 16.49
N ILE A 80 14.96 12.20 15.57
CA ILE A 80 16.05 11.21 15.48
C ILE A 80 16.86 11.18 16.78
N ALA A 81 17.20 12.36 17.32
CA ALA A 81 17.99 12.44 18.54
C ALA A 81 17.21 12.06 19.80
N ALA A 82 15.89 12.28 19.80
CA ALA A 82 15.04 12.03 20.94
C ALA A 82 14.94 10.53 21.29
N ARG A 83 15.17 9.63 20.33
CA ARG A 83 15.22 8.18 20.55
C ARG A 83 16.32 7.74 21.53
N ARG A 84 17.36 8.57 21.70
CA ARG A 84 18.45 8.35 22.64
C ARG A 84 18.39 9.29 23.85
N VAL A 85 17.23 9.88 24.15
CA VAL A 85 17.10 10.83 25.30
C VAL A 85 17.44 10.20 26.65
N LEU A 86 17.33 8.86 26.77
CA LEU A 86 17.70 8.13 27.98
C LEU A 86 19.19 8.31 28.35
N GLU A 87 20.08 8.61 27.40
CA GLU A 87 21.50 8.95 27.64
C GLU A 87 21.69 10.11 28.61
N ALA A 88 20.69 11.00 28.75
CA ALA A 88 20.78 12.13 29.67
C ALA A 88 20.80 11.70 31.16
N VAL A 89 20.36 10.47 31.46
CA VAL A 89 20.12 10.00 32.83
C VAL A 89 20.59 8.57 33.11
N GLU A 90 20.93 7.82 32.06
CA GLU A 90 21.45 6.46 32.13
C GLU A 90 22.88 6.41 31.60
N GLU A 91 23.79 5.83 32.38
CA GLU A 91 25.21 5.72 32.03
C GLU A 91 25.49 4.42 31.28
N ASP A 92 24.70 3.36 31.51
CA ASP A 92 24.84 2.08 30.85
C ASP A 92 24.37 2.16 29.39
N GLN A 93 25.32 2.09 28.46
CA GLN A 93 25.05 2.17 27.03
C GLN A 93 24.21 0.99 26.53
N ASP A 94 24.31 -0.19 27.15
CA ASP A 94 23.51 -1.34 26.74
C ASP A 94 22.02 -1.11 27.07
N VAL A 95 21.72 -0.38 28.15
CA VAL A 95 20.34 -0.01 28.53
C VAL A 95 19.78 1.08 27.60
N VAL A 96 20.61 2.06 27.24
CA VAL A 96 20.23 3.10 26.27
C VAL A 96 19.94 2.49 24.90
N ASP A 97 20.83 1.62 24.41
CA ASP A 97 20.70 0.99 23.10
C ASP A 97 19.44 0.10 23.05
N ALA A 98 19.18 -0.66 24.12
CA ALA A 98 17.95 -1.47 24.23
C ALA A 98 16.67 -0.60 24.19
N HIS A 99 16.68 0.57 24.85
CA HIS A 99 15.56 1.49 24.80
C HIS A 99 15.36 2.09 23.40
N GLU A 100 16.45 2.49 22.71
CA GLU A 100 16.36 2.96 21.32
C GLU A 100 15.78 1.88 20.40
N ASP A 101 16.24 0.64 20.55
CA ASP A 101 15.75 -0.52 19.78
C ASP A 101 14.25 -0.76 20.02
N ASP A 102 13.78 -0.70 21.28
CA ASP A 102 12.36 -0.86 21.62
C ASP A 102 11.50 0.25 21.00
N VAL A 103 11.96 1.50 21.06
CA VAL A 103 11.27 2.65 20.43
C VAL A 103 11.20 2.47 18.91
N LEU A 104 12.31 2.09 18.28
CA LEU A 104 12.34 1.84 16.83
C LEU A 104 11.42 0.69 16.42
N ALA A 105 11.42 -0.41 17.17
CA ALA A 105 10.55 -1.55 16.91
C ALA A 105 9.07 -1.18 17.02
N ALA A 106 8.71 -0.36 18.01
CA ALA A 106 7.35 0.17 18.16
C ALA A 106 6.96 1.10 17.01
N GLU A 107 7.84 1.99 16.58
CA GLU A 107 7.63 2.85 15.40
C GLU A 107 7.42 2.02 14.12
N GLU A 108 8.21 0.97 13.92
CA GLU A 108 8.09 0.07 12.77
C GLU A 108 6.78 -0.72 12.80
N ALA A 109 6.41 -1.28 13.95
CA ALA A 109 5.14 -2.00 14.13
C ALA A 109 3.94 -1.09 13.83
N HIS A 110 3.94 0.13 14.38
CA HIS A 110 2.91 1.12 14.10
C HIS A 110 2.84 1.48 12.60
N ALA A 111 3.99 1.66 11.94
CA ALA A 111 4.02 1.94 10.51
C ALA A 111 3.46 0.78 9.66
N HIS A 112 3.64 -0.46 10.10
CA HIS A 112 3.02 -1.64 9.48
C HIS A 112 1.50 -1.67 9.70
N GLU A 113 1.01 -1.32 10.89
CA GLU A 113 -0.41 -1.26 11.21
C GLU A 113 -1.15 -0.17 10.43
N GLU A 114 -0.53 1.01 10.29
CA GLU A 114 -1.09 2.15 9.55
C GLU A 114 -0.89 2.07 8.03
N SER A 115 -0.23 1.02 7.53
CA SER A 115 0.01 0.84 6.10
C SER A 115 -1.30 0.66 5.34
N ALA A 116 -1.52 1.49 4.32
CA ALA A 116 -2.77 1.53 3.57
C ALA A 116 -2.55 2.01 2.13
N PHE A 117 -3.45 1.61 1.23
CA PHE A 117 -3.36 1.88 -0.21
C PHE A 117 -4.72 2.25 -0.79
N TRP A 118 -4.76 3.34 -1.54
CA TRP A 118 -5.95 3.82 -2.24
C TRP A 118 -5.60 4.21 -3.67
N ILE A 119 -6.45 3.83 -4.60
CA ILE A 119 -6.33 4.21 -6.01
C ILE A 119 -7.74 4.46 -6.58
N ARG A 120 -7.86 5.45 -7.46
CA ARG A 120 -9.09 5.74 -8.20
C ARG A 120 -8.80 5.94 -9.68
N ASP A 121 -9.71 5.47 -10.51
CA ASP A 121 -9.74 5.82 -11.93
C ASP A 121 -10.24 7.27 -12.09
N ASN A 122 -9.62 8.03 -13.00
CA ASN A 122 -10.04 9.38 -13.35
C ASN A 122 -10.96 9.41 -14.58
N HIS A 123 -11.11 8.27 -15.29
CA HIS A 123 -11.90 8.13 -16.52
C HIS A 123 -11.41 9.00 -17.68
N ASP A 124 -10.12 9.36 -17.67
CA ASP A 124 -9.43 10.12 -18.73
C ASP A 124 -8.17 9.40 -19.23
N GLY A 125 -8.05 8.10 -18.93
CA GLY A 125 -6.88 7.27 -19.20
C GLY A 125 -5.78 7.38 -18.13
N THR A 126 -6.03 8.09 -17.03
CA THR A 126 -5.13 8.17 -15.88
C THR A 126 -5.77 7.61 -14.60
N MET A 127 -4.94 7.17 -13.66
CA MET A 127 -5.37 6.84 -12.31
C MET A 127 -4.64 7.72 -11.30
N THR A 128 -5.28 8.03 -10.18
CA THR A 128 -4.66 8.74 -9.05
C THR A 128 -4.71 7.87 -7.82
N GLY A 129 -3.56 7.71 -7.16
CA GLY A 129 -3.45 6.96 -5.92
C GLY A 129 -2.69 7.72 -4.84
N HIS A 130 -2.91 7.30 -3.61
CA HIS A 130 -2.12 7.67 -2.45
C HIS A 130 -1.92 6.43 -1.57
N PHE A 131 -0.83 6.40 -0.82
CA PHE A 131 -0.51 5.27 0.05
C PHE A 131 0.23 5.73 1.29
N THR A 132 0.07 4.95 2.36
CA THR A 132 0.89 4.98 3.57
C THR A 132 1.63 3.66 3.63
N VAL A 133 2.95 3.69 3.76
CA VAL A 133 3.81 2.50 3.82
C VAL A 133 4.88 2.68 4.88
N PRO A 134 5.53 1.60 5.36
CA PRO A 134 6.63 1.72 6.28
C PRO A 134 7.76 2.57 5.68
N TRP A 135 8.44 3.35 6.53
CA TRP A 135 9.41 4.33 6.07
C TRP A 135 10.48 3.73 5.15
N ALA A 136 10.97 2.53 5.47
CA ALA A 136 11.96 1.82 4.67
C ALA A 136 11.46 1.55 3.23
N ALA A 137 10.20 1.10 3.06
CA ALA A 137 9.61 0.86 1.75
C ALA A 137 9.46 2.16 0.94
N GLY A 138 8.99 3.24 1.58
CA GLY A 138 8.90 4.56 0.96
C GLY A 138 10.27 5.12 0.54
N ALA A 139 11.30 4.93 1.37
CA ALA A 139 12.66 5.34 1.07
C ALA A 139 13.26 4.55 -0.11
N ILE A 140 12.99 3.24 -0.19
CA ILE A 140 13.39 2.39 -1.32
C ILE A 140 12.72 2.90 -2.61
N LEU A 141 11.40 3.09 -2.60
CA LEU A 141 10.67 3.61 -3.76
C LEU A 141 11.23 4.95 -4.22
N GLY A 142 11.44 5.89 -3.29
CA GLY A 142 12.04 7.19 -3.58
C GLY A 142 13.40 7.08 -4.26
N LYS A 143 14.30 6.24 -3.72
CA LYS A 143 15.64 5.99 -4.29
C LYS A 143 15.58 5.35 -5.68
N VAL A 144 14.68 4.40 -5.91
CA VAL A 144 14.51 3.76 -7.21
C VAL A 144 14.06 4.77 -8.25
N ILE A 145 13.04 5.56 -7.93
CA ILE A 145 12.55 6.63 -8.82
C ILE A 145 13.65 7.66 -9.09
N ASP A 146 14.35 8.12 -8.06
CA ASP A 146 15.45 9.07 -8.20
C ASP A 146 16.57 8.51 -9.09
N ALA A 147 16.90 7.23 -8.97
CA ALA A 147 17.89 6.58 -9.82
C ALA A 147 17.42 6.49 -11.29
N MET A 148 16.15 6.13 -11.52
CA MET A 148 15.56 6.06 -12.85
C MET A 148 15.55 7.42 -13.56
N THR A 149 15.31 8.50 -12.80
CA THR A 149 15.21 9.87 -13.31
C THR A 149 16.47 10.70 -13.08
N ALA A 150 17.57 10.14 -12.59
CA ALA A 150 18.80 10.89 -12.43
C ALA A 150 19.40 11.24 -13.81
N PRO A 151 19.79 12.51 -14.06
CA PRO A 151 20.60 12.85 -15.22
C PRO A 151 21.96 12.14 -15.12
N ARG A 152 22.39 11.47 -16.18
CA ARG A 152 23.70 10.81 -16.19
C ARG A 152 24.72 11.68 -16.87
N ARG A 153 25.88 11.86 -16.24
CA ARG A 153 27.01 12.61 -16.78
C ARG A 153 28.20 11.68 -16.91
N ARG A 154 28.81 11.63 -18.09
CA ARG A 154 30.01 10.84 -18.33
C ARG A 154 31.10 11.75 -18.89
N VAL A 155 32.31 11.64 -18.33
CA VAL A 155 33.50 12.25 -18.93
C VAL A 155 33.93 11.37 -20.09
N GLN A 156 34.10 11.96 -21.27
CA GLN A 156 34.48 11.21 -22.46
C GLN A 156 35.94 10.72 -22.31
N PRO A 157 36.26 9.43 -22.59
CA PRO A 157 37.62 8.95 -22.47
C PRO A 157 38.58 9.75 -23.38
N GLY A 158 39.58 10.39 -22.77
CA GLY A 158 40.55 11.22 -23.48
C GLY A 158 40.14 12.69 -23.74
N SER A 159 39.04 13.17 -23.15
CA SER A 159 38.69 14.60 -23.14
C SER A 159 38.10 15.04 -21.79
N ASP A 160 38.21 16.33 -21.47
CA ASP A 160 37.54 16.92 -20.30
C ASP A 160 36.05 17.24 -20.57
N ALA A 161 35.52 16.84 -21.73
CA ALA A 161 34.12 17.08 -22.07
C ALA A 161 33.20 16.16 -21.27
N VAL A 162 32.25 16.77 -20.55
CA VAL A 162 31.17 16.07 -19.85
C VAL A 162 29.97 15.96 -20.79
N VAL A 163 29.61 14.74 -21.16
CA VAL A 163 28.42 14.46 -21.97
C VAL A 163 27.28 14.02 -21.07
N THR A 164 26.09 14.59 -21.28
CA THR A 164 24.86 14.11 -20.65
C THR A 164 24.35 12.91 -21.42
N GLU A 165 24.25 11.79 -20.74
CA GLU A 165 23.72 10.53 -21.26
C GLU A 165 22.22 10.45 -20.96
N PRO A 166 21.44 9.74 -21.81
CA PRO A 166 20.05 9.44 -21.51
C PRO A 166 19.94 8.74 -20.16
N SER A 167 18.89 9.09 -19.42
CA SER A 167 18.61 8.44 -18.15
C SER A 167 18.22 6.98 -18.29
N ASP A 168 18.15 6.28 -17.14
CA ASP A 168 17.62 4.92 -17.14
C ASP A 168 16.21 4.88 -17.71
N LEU A 169 15.33 5.80 -17.30
CA LEU A 169 13.98 5.86 -17.84
C LEU A 169 13.97 6.03 -19.37
N ALA A 170 14.79 6.95 -19.91
CA ALA A 170 14.89 7.16 -21.36
C ALA A 170 15.36 5.91 -22.10
N ARG A 171 16.33 5.17 -21.53
CA ARG A 171 16.82 3.91 -22.10
C ARG A 171 15.79 2.78 -22.00
N LEU A 172 15.10 2.69 -20.87
CA LEU A 172 14.10 1.67 -20.57
C LEU A 172 12.85 1.81 -21.45
N THR A 173 12.44 3.05 -21.73
CA THR A 173 11.28 3.37 -22.57
C THR A 173 11.64 3.50 -24.05
N GLY A 174 12.92 3.73 -24.37
CA GLY A 174 13.39 4.03 -25.72
C GLY A 174 13.02 5.45 -26.20
N ASP A 175 12.58 6.33 -25.30
CA ASP A 175 12.13 7.69 -25.62
C ASP A 175 12.96 8.73 -24.87
N THR A 176 13.90 9.39 -25.56
CA THR A 176 14.79 10.38 -24.93
C THR A 176 14.07 11.67 -24.54
N ARG A 177 12.87 11.93 -25.09
CA ARG A 177 12.09 13.14 -24.76
C ARG A 177 11.66 13.17 -23.29
N VAL A 178 11.64 12.02 -22.61
CA VAL A 178 11.31 11.95 -21.17
C VAL A 178 12.31 12.74 -20.31
N ASP A 179 13.54 12.94 -20.78
CA ASP A 179 14.57 13.70 -20.07
C ASP A 179 14.37 15.22 -20.20
N GLU A 180 13.52 15.67 -21.13
CA GLU A 180 13.15 17.08 -21.34
C GLU A 180 11.93 17.51 -20.52
N LEU A 181 11.22 16.56 -19.91
CA LEU A 181 10.03 16.80 -19.10
C LEU A 181 10.37 17.43 -17.75
N ASP A 182 9.37 18.07 -17.14
CA ASP A 182 9.49 18.54 -15.76
C ASP A 182 9.71 17.37 -14.80
N TRP A 183 10.30 17.69 -13.64
CA TRP A 183 10.73 16.69 -12.68
C TRP A 183 9.57 15.80 -12.18
N GLN A 184 8.38 16.36 -11.98
CA GLN A 184 7.25 15.59 -11.44
C GLN A 184 6.67 14.65 -12.50
N HIS A 185 6.51 15.13 -13.73
CA HIS A 185 6.05 14.28 -14.84
C HIS A 185 7.02 13.12 -15.07
N ARG A 186 8.33 13.40 -15.07
CA ARG A 186 9.35 12.36 -15.24
C ARG A 186 9.32 11.29 -14.14
N ARG A 187 9.14 11.69 -12.88
CA ARG A 187 8.93 10.76 -11.75
C ARG A 187 7.65 9.93 -11.91
N GLY A 188 6.57 10.55 -12.40
CA GLY A 188 5.32 9.86 -12.70
C GLY A 188 5.49 8.76 -13.74
N LEU A 189 6.21 9.06 -14.84
CA LEU A 189 6.52 8.06 -15.87
C LEU A 189 7.47 6.96 -15.35
N ALA A 190 8.45 7.31 -14.53
CA ALA A 190 9.31 6.31 -13.88
C ALA A 190 8.51 5.38 -12.96
N PHE A 191 7.54 5.92 -12.22
CA PHE A 191 6.65 5.12 -11.38
C PHE A 191 5.76 4.20 -12.22
N ALA A 192 5.17 4.71 -13.30
CA ALA A 192 4.40 3.90 -14.23
C ALA A 192 5.22 2.75 -14.84
N ASP A 193 6.44 3.03 -15.31
CA ASP A 193 7.35 2.01 -15.84
C ASP A 193 7.73 0.98 -14.76
N LEU A 194 8.03 1.42 -13.53
CA LEU A 194 8.33 0.54 -12.40
C LEU A 194 7.19 -0.44 -12.10
N LEU A 195 5.94 0.05 -12.07
CA LEU A 195 4.75 -0.78 -11.82
C LEU A 195 4.60 -1.92 -12.84
N THR A 196 4.98 -1.69 -14.10
CA THR A 196 4.92 -2.73 -15.16
C THR A 196 5.97 -3.84 -15.01
N ARG A 197 6.96 -3.66 -14.12
CA ARG A 197 8.10 -4.56 -13.93
C ARG A 197 8.10 -5.29 -12.58
N ILE A 198 7.06 -5.07 -11.75
CA ILE A 198 6.96 -5.73 -10.45
C ILE A 198 6.80 -7.25 -10.70
N PRO A 199 7.67 -8.11 -10.14
CA PRO A 199 7.54 -9.55 -10.30
C PRO A 199 6.28 -10.03 -9.58
N THR A 200 5.31 -10.54 -10.35
CA THR A 200 4.04 -11.06 -9.84
C THR A 200 3.99 -12.59 -9.85
N ASP A 201 5.05 -13.26 -10.27
CA ASP A 201 5.12 -14.72 -10.43
C ASP A 201 5.03 -15.48 -9.11
N HIS A 202 5.36 -14.82 -8.00
CA HIS A 202 5.24 -15.35 -6.65
C HIS A 202 3.86 -15.11 -6.00
N LEU A 203 2.99 -14.31 -6.61
CA LEU A 203 1.66 -14.03 -6.06
C LEU A 203 0.70 -15.19 -6.33
N SER A 204 -0.14 -15.50 -5.34
CA SER A 204 -1.19 -16.52 -5.51
C SER A 204 -2.20 -16.06 -6.58
N ARG A 205 -2.55 -16.95 -7.52
CA ARG A 205 -3.47 -16.67 -8.65
C ARG A 205 -3.00 -15.52 -9.56
N LYS A 206 -2.00 -15.79 -10.40
CA LYS A 206 -1.41 -14.84 -11.36
C LYS A 206 -2.41 -13.97 -12.12
N VAL A 207 -3.56 -14.53 -12.53
CA VAL A 207 -4.64 -13.79 -13.23
C VAL A 207 -5.19 -12.62 -12.41
N ALA A 208 -5.28 -12.76 -11.08
CA ALA A 208 -5.77 -11.68 -10.19
C ALA A 208 -4.79 -10.50 -10.06
N ALA A 209 -3.53 -10.70 -10.46
CA ALA A 209 -2.46 -9.69 -10.44
C ALA A 209 -1.94 -9.34 -11.85
N THR A 210 -2.63 -9.80 -12.90
CA THR A 210 -2.26 -9.57 -14.30
C THR A 210 -3.37 -8.81 -14.99
N LEU A 211 -3.06 -7.66 -15.58
CA LEU A 211 -3.99 -6.97 -16.48
C LEU A 211 -4.13 -7.81 -17.76
N LEU A 212 -5.32 -8.31 -18.06
CA LEU A 212 -5.56 -9.04 -19.30
C LEU A 212 -5.97 -8.04 -20.38
N VAL A 213 -5.26 -8.08 -21.50
CA VAL A 213 -5.58 -7.24 -22.66
C VAL A 213 -5.94 -8.11 -23.84
N THR A 214 -7.18 -7.92 -24.32
CA THR A 214 -7.69 -8.55 -25.53
C THR A 214 -7.42 -7.63 -26.72
N THR A 215 -6.61 -8.11 -27.66
CA THR A 215 -6.32 -7.42 -28.92
C THR A 215 -6.21 -8.44 -30.05
N ARG A 216 -6.28 -8.01 -31.31
CA ARG A 216 -6.04 -8.89 -32.46
C ARG A 216 -4.55 -9.08 -32.67
N LEU A 217 -4.17 -10.24 -33.18
CA LEU A 217 -2.77 -10.58 -33.47
C LEU A 217 -2.11 -9.58 -34.44
N ASP A 218 -2.86 -9.11 -35.44
CA ASP A 218 -2.38 -8.15 -36.44
C ASP A 218 -2.10 -6.76 -35.81
N ASP A 219 -2.92 -6.33 -34.85
CA ASP A 219 -2.68 -5.08 -34.10
C ASP A 219 -1.44 -5.21 -33.20
N LEU A 220 -1.20 -6.38 -32.60
CA LEU A 220 -0.02 -6.65 -31.77
C LEU A 220 1.27 -6.73 -32.60
N ARG A 221 1.19 -7.25 -33.83
CA ARG A 221 2.31 -7.30 -34.79
C ARG A 221 2.67 -5.95 -35.39
N GLY A 222 1.78 -4.96 -35.24
CA GLY A 222 1.96 -3.63 -35.82
C GLY A 222 1.45 -3.51 -37.26
N ASP A 223 0.72 -4.51 -37.74
CA ASP A 223 0.12 -4.52 -39.08
C ASP A 223 -1.13 -3.62 -39.13
N LEU A 224 -1.74 -3.35 -37.96
CA LEU A 224 -2.89 -2.47 -37.76
C LEU A 224 -2.74 -1.63 -36.47
N HIS A 225 -3.50 -0.52 -36.38
CA HIS A 225 -3.46 0.43 -35.27
C HIS A 225 -4.82 0.59 -34.58
N ARG A 226 -5.43 -0.51 -34.12
CA ARG A 226 -6.70 -0.45 -33.36
C ARG A 226 -6.47 -0.58 -31.86
N ALA A 227 -7.37 0.00 -31.07
CA ALA A 227 -7.34 -0.15 -29.62
C ALA A 227 -7.72 -1.59 -29.21
N GLY A 228 -7.09 -2.11 -28.16
CA GLY A 228 -7.50 -3.34 -27.48
C GLY A 228 -8.29 -3.03 -26.21
N SER A 229 -8.95 -4.04 -25.64
CA SER A 229 -9.79 -3.91 -24.44
C SER A 229 -9.17 -4.64 -23.25
N THR A 230 -9.30 -4.10 -22.04
CA THR A 230 -8.83 -4.73 -20.80
C THR A 230 -9.94 -5.54 -20.12
N ASP A 231 -9.58 -6.46 -19.22
CA ASP A 231 -10.52 -7.15 -18.32
C ASP A 231 -11.14 -6.25 -17.24
N ALA A 232 -10.71 -5.00 -17.15
CA ALA A 232 -11.35 -3.95 -16.35
C ALA A 232 -12.36 -3.11 -17.18
N GLY A 233 -12.54 -3.39 -18.47
CA GLY A 233 -13.49 -2.71 -19.35
C GLY A 233 -12.95 -1.48 -20.10
N ASP A 234 -11.68 -1.12 -19.92
CA ASP A 234 -11.03 0.03 -20.56
C ASP A 234 -10.44 -0.29 -21.93
N HIS A 235 -10.12 0.75 -22.71
CA HIS A 235 -9.46 0.62 -24.01
C HIS A 235 -8.04 1.18 -23.97
N LEU A 236 -7.08 0.41 -24.51
CA LEU A 236 -5.68 0.80 -24.62
C LEU A 236 -5.26 0.88 -26.09
N ASP A 237 -4.47 1.88 -26.46
CA ASP A 237 -3.92 1.97 -27.82
C ASP A 237 -2.90 0.84 -28.08
N ALA A 238 -2.82 0.38 -29.34
CA ALA A 238 -1.93 -0.72 -29.72
C ALA A 238 -0.46 -0.49 -29.34
N GLY A 239 0.01 0.77 -29.32
CA GLY A 239 1.36 1.12 -28.91
C GLY A 239 1.60 0.87 -27.42
N THR A 240 0.67 1.30 -26.57
CA THR A 240 0.67 1.02 -25.13
C THR A 240 0.63 -0.49 -24.87
N ILE A 241 -0.26 -1.21 -25.55
CA ILE A 241 -0.36 -2.67 -25.43
C ILE A 241 0.97 -3.35 -25.77
N ARG A 242 1.61 -2.97 -26.89
CA ARG A 242 2.93 -3.52 -27.29
C ARG A 242 4.03 -3.21 -26.27
N ARG A 243 4.09 -1.96 -25.77
CA ARG A 243 5.08 -1.58 -24.75
C ARG A 243 4.90 -2.38 -23.46
N MET A 244 3.66 -2.53 -22.99
CA MET A 244 3.35 -3.30 -21.79
C MET A 244 3.59 -4.80 -21.98
N ALA A 245 3.33 -5.36 -23.17
CA ALA A 245 3.63 -6.75 -23.50
C ALA A 245 5.14 -7.05 -23.48
N CYS A 246 5.99 -6.09 -23.87
CA CYS A 246 7.45 -6.23 -23.79
C CYS A 246 8.00 -6.11 -22.36
N ALA A 247 7.33 -5.37 -21.47
CA ALA A 247 7.82 -5.05 -20.12
C ALA A 247 7.54 -6.13 -19.05
N ALA A 248 6.82 -7.20 -19.41
CA ALA A 248 6.46 -8.34 -18.55
C ALA A 248 5.52 -7.98 -17.38
N GLY A 249 4.23 -7.80 -17.70
CA GLY A 249 3.13 -7.71 -16.73
C GLY A 249 1.74 -7.97 -17.32
N ILE A 250 1.64 -8.43 -18.57
CA ILE A 250 0.39 -8.65 -19.31
C ILE A 250 0.44 -10.01 -20.01
N ILE A 251 -0.65 -10.78 -19.93
CA ILE A 251 -0.84 -11.99 -20.72
C ILE A 251 -1.73 -11.63 -21.92
N PRO A 252 -1.19 -11.57 -23.16
CA PRO A 252 -2.02 -11.35 -24.33
C PRO A 252 -2.90 -12.57 -24.58
N VAL A 253 -4.21 -12.38 -24.64
CA VAL A 253 -5.14 -13.42 -25.12
C VAL A 253 -5.11 -13.40 -26.64
N ILE A 254 -4.22 -14.21 -27.23
CA ILE A 254 -4.07 -14.29 -28.69
C ILE A 254 -5.17 -15.15 -29.29
N LEU A 255 -6.06 -14.52 -30.07
CA LEU A 255 -6.98 -15.22 -30.95
C LEU A 255 -6.17 -15.83 -32.11
N GLY A 256 -6.14 -17.18 -32.22
CA GLY A 256 -5.49 -17.91 -33.32
C GLY A 256 -4.20 -18.67 -32.99
N GLY A 257 -3.78 -18.74 -31.72
CA GLY A 257 -2.71 -19.65 -31.26
C GLY A 257 -3.17 -21.10 -31.09
N PRO A 258 -2.29 -22.04 -30.70
CA PRO A 258 -2.66 -23.41 -30.37
C PRO A 258 -3.75 -23.44 -29.29
N SER A 259 -4.81 -24.21 -29.52
CA SER A 259 -5.93 -24.30 -28.58
C SER A 259 -5.47 -24.90 -27.24
N GLN A 260 -5.82 -24.25 -26.13
CA GLN A 260 -5.74 -24.85 -24.80
C GLN A 260 -7.04 -25.60 -24.52
N PRO A 261 -6.99 -26.84 -23.98
CA PRO A 261 -8.20 -27.52 -23.57
C PRO A 261 -8.81 -26.80 -22.36
N LEU A 262 -9.96 -26.16 -22.57
CA LEU A 262 -10.71 -25.46 -21.52
C LEU A 262 -11.79 -26.34 -20.88
N ASP A 263 -12.04 -27.50 -21.47
CA ASP A 263 -12.91 -28.55 -20.93
C ASP A 263 -12.05 -29.78 -20.61
N LEU A 264 -11.77 -29.96 -19.31
CA LEU A 264 -10.87 -30.99 -18.80
C LEU A 264 -11.61 -32.21 -18.28
N ALA A 265 -12.95 -32.17 -18.34
CA ALA A 265 -13.85 -33.17 -17.81
C ALA A 265 -13.42 -33.57 -16.39
N ARG A 266 -13.07 -34.85 -16.17
CA ARG A 266 -12.67 -35.37 -14.86
C ARG A 266 -11.16 -35.49 -14.62
N GLN A 267 -10.32 -34.99 -15.52
CA GLN A 267 -8.86 -35.17 -15.43
C GLN A 267 -8.20 -34.37 -14.28
N LYS A 268 -8.76 -33.19 -13.96
CA LYS A 268 -8.29 -32.34 -12.86
C LYS A 268 -9.47 -31.83 -12.06
N ARG A 269 -9.37 -31.92 -10.73
CA ARG A 269 -10.39 -31.36 -9.83
C ARG A 269 -10.38 -29.83 -9.84
N LEU A 270 -9.21 -29.20 -9.90
CA LEU A 270 -9.08 -27.76 -9.81
C LEU A 270 -9.09 -27.14 -11.22
N PHE A 271 -9.79 -26.02 -11.35
CA PHE A 271 -9.75 -25.20 -12.55
C PHE A 271 -8.33 -24.69 -12.81
N THR A 272 -7.97 -24.64 -14.09
CA THR A 272 -6.66 -24.19 -14.54
C THR A 272 -6.62 -22.68 -14.74
N GLU A 273 -5.42 -22.12 -14.83
CA GLU A 273 -5.21 -20.70 -15.14
C GLU A 273 -5.84 -20.30 -16.49
N ALA A 274 -5.75 -21.17 -17.50
CA ALA A 274 -6.40 -20.92 -18.80
C ALA A 274 -7.93 -20.81 -18.69
N GLN A 275 -8.56 -21.62 -17.83
CA GLN A 275 -9.99 -21.53 -17.55
C GLN A 275 -10.34 -20.28 -16.75
N ALA A 276 -9.47 -19.85 -15.82
CA ALA A 276 -9.64 -18.60 -15.09
C ALA A 276 -9.58 -17.39 -16.04
N VAL A 277 -8.62 -17.35 -16.97
CA VAL A 277 -8.54 -16.32 -18.03
C VAL A 277 -9.77 -16.36 -18.93
N ALA A 278 -10.27 -17.55 -19.30
CA ALA A 278 -11.47 -17.63 -20.12
C ALA A 278 -12.74 -17.11 -19.41
N LEU A 279 -12.81 -17.25 -18.09
CA LEU A 279 -13.92 -16.74 -17.27
C LEU A 279 -13.81 -15.24 -17.01
N SER A 280 -12.60 -14.68 -16.82
CA SER A 280 -12.44 -13.22 -16.63
C SER A 280 -12.90 -12.43 -17.86
N LEU A 281 -12.87 -13.03 -19.05
CA LEU A 281 -13.42 -12.43 -20.28
C LEU A 281 -14.96 -12.38 -20.30
N ARG A 282 -15.64 -13.05 -19.36
CA ARG A 282 -17.11 -13.12 -19.26
C ARG A 282 -17.65 -12.49 -17.98
N TYR A 283 -16.82 -12.37 -16.95
CA TYR A 283 -17.23 -11.90 -15.63
C TYR A 283 -16.28 -10.82 -15.12
N ASP A 284 -16.81 -9.63 -14.87
CA ASP A 284 -16.06 -8.54 -14.23
C ASP A 284 -16.05 -8.67 -12.69
N THR A 285 -17.07 -9.32 -12.13
CA THR A 285 -17.32 -9.41 -10.69
C THR A 285 -17.77 -10.82 -10.25
N CYS A 286 -17.93 -10.99 -8.94
CA CYS A 286 -18.54 -12.18 -8.34
C CYS A 286 -19.94 -12.44 -8.94
N ALA A 287 -20.19 -13.68 -9.35
CA ALA A 287 -21.44 -14.10 -10.01
C ALA A 287 -22.71 -14.05 -9.12
N ALA A 288 -22.56 -13.77 -7.83
CA ALA A 288 -23.70 -13.58 -6.94
C ALA A 288 -24.45 -12.28 -7.28
N HIS A 289 -25.77 -12.34 -7.38
CA HIS A 289 -26.61 -11.20 -7.75
C HIS A 289 -26.33 -9.98 -6.86
N GLY A 290 -25.92 -8.87 -7.48
CA GLY A 290 -25.65 -7.60 -6.81
C GLY A 290 -24.31 -7.53 -6.07
N CYS A 291 -23.41 -8.49 -6.24
CA CYS A 291 -22.07 -8.44 -5.65
C CYS A 291 -21.07 -7.74 -6.57
N GLU A 292 -20.48 -6.64 -6.12
CA GLU A 292 -19.51 -5.86 -6.90
C GLU A 292 -18.06 -6.25 -6.62
N ARG A 293 -17.81 -7.35 -5.89
CA ARG A 293 -16.44 -7.80 -5.62
C ARG A 293 -15.77 -8.19 -6.95
N PRO A 294 -14.58 -7.66 -7.29
CA PRO A 294 -13.93 -7.92 -8.56
C PRO A 294 -13.69 -9.40 -8.81
N PHE A 295 -13.70 -9.83 -10.08
CA PHE A 295 -13.40 -11.22 -10.48
C PHE A 295 -12.07 -11.72 -9.88
N ALA A 296 -11.06 -10.85 -9.82
CA ALA A 296 -9.75 -11.13 -9.22
C ALA A 296 -9.84 -11.62 -7.75
N TRP A 297 -10.91 -11.29 -7.03
CA TRP A 297 -11.14 -11.69 -5.63
C TRP A 297 -11.99 -12.96 -5.49
N THR A 298 -12.23 -13.66 -6.59
CA THR A 298 -13.10 -14.84 -6.64
C THR A 298 -12.33 -16.15 -6.69
N GLU A 299 -13.03 -17.21 -6.29
CA GLU A 299 -12.68 -18.60 -6.49
C GLU A 299 -13.64 -19.20 -7.48
N ILE A 300 -13.12 -20.00 -8.42
CA ILE A 300 -13.95 -20.66 -9.42
C ILE A 300 -14.58 -21.89 -8.77
N HIS A 301 -15.90 -21.83 -8.65
CA HIS A 301 -16.74 -22.85 -8.06
C HIS A 301 -17.35 -23.75 -9.14
N HIS A 302 -17.60 -25.02 -8.80
CA HIS A 302 -18.34 -25.95 -9.66
C HIS A 302 -19.84 -25.82 -9.39
N LEU A 303 -20.65 -25.42 -10.38
CA LEU A 303 -22.12 -25.33 -10.25
C LEU A 303 -22.75 -26.68 -9.92
N PHE A 304 -22.34 -27.72 -10.65
CA PHE A 304 -22.56 -29.10 -10.26
C PHE A 304 -21.29 -29.60 -9.59
N ALA A 305 -21.38 -29.88 -8.29
CA ALA A 305 -20.23 -30.16 -7.45
C ALA A 305 -19.38 -31.33 -8.01
N TRP A 306 -18.06 -31.16 -8.02
CA TRP A 306 -17.13 -32.18 -8.51
C TRP A 306 -17.31 -33.55 -7.85
N ARG A 307 -17.59 -33.55 -6.53
CA ARG A 307 -17.80 -34.78 -5.74
C ARG A 307 -19.03 -35.56 -6.20
N ASP A 308 -20.01 -34.87 -6.77
CA ASP A 308 -21.27 -35.44 -7.24
C ASP A 308 -21.23 -35.76 -8.75
N GLY A 309 -20.06 -35.58 -9.40
CA GLY A 309 -19.86 -35.89 -10.81
C GLY A 309 -19.68 -34.66 -11.72
N GLY A 310 -19.61 -33.45 -11.13
CA GLY A 310 -19.24 -32.22 -11.82
C GLY A 310 -17.99 -32.34 -12.68
N LEU A 311 -17.99 -31.64 -13.81
CA LEU A 311 -16.84 -31.53 -14.72
C LEU A 311 -16.08 -30.22 -14.49
N THR A 312 -14.77 -30.23 -14.73
CA THR A 312 -13.92 -29.03 -14.66
C THR A 312 -13.87 -28.45 -16.06
N ASP A 313 -15.03 -27.92 -16.45
CA ASP A 313 -15.35 -27.38 -17.77
C ASP A 313 -15.96 -25.98 -17.58
N LEU A 314 -15.83 -25.10 -18.57
CA LEU A 314 -16.24 -23.69 -18.43
C LEU A 314 -17.74 -23.52 -18.15
N LEU A 315 -18.58 -24.37 -18.72
CA LEU A 315 -20.02 -24.33 -18.49
C LEU A 315 -20.41 -24.69 -17.06
N ASN A 316 -19.56 -25.45 -16.35
CA ASN A 316 -19.77 -25.81 -14.95
C ASN A 316 -19.05 -24.87 -13.98
N ALA A 317 -18.34 -23.85 -14.50
CA ALA A 317 -17.51 -22.96 -13.72
C ALA A 317 -18.21 -21.64 -13.42
N VAL A 318 -18.14 -21.17 -12.18
CA VAL A 318 -18.71 -19.88 -11.77
C VAL A 318 -17.80 -19.15 -10.77
N PRO A 319 -17.45 -17.87 -10.98
CA PRO A 319 -16.61 -17.13 -10.04
C PRO A 319 -17.40 -16.63 -8.82
N LEU A 320 -16.97 -16.99 -7.61
CA LEU A 320 -17.57 -16.51 -6.37
C LEU A 320 -16.53 -15.94 -5.42
N CYS A 321 -16.80 -14.77 -4.82
CA CYS A 321 -15.93 -14.22 -3.78
C CYS A 321 -15.89 -15.14 -2.55
N GLY A 322 -14.85 -15.04 -1.72
CA GLY A 322 -14.71 -15.92 -0.55
C GLY A 322 -15.91 -15.94 0.43
N TYR A 323 -16.75 -14.90 0.44
CA TYR A 323 -18.02 -14.90 1.19
C TYR A 323 -19.09 -15.77 0.52
N HIS A 324 -19.40 -15.53 -0.76
CA HIS A 324 -20.41 -16.30 -1.49
C HIS A 324 -19.98 -17.74 -1.78
N HIS A 325 -18.67 -18.00 -1.93
CA HIS A 325 -18.14 -19.35 -2.07
C HIS A 325 -18.34 -20.19 -0.80
N ARG A 326 -18.37 -19.58 0.40
CA ARG A 326 -18.76 -20.28 1.63
C ARG A 326 -20.28 -20.41 1.76
N MET A 327 -21.02 -19.42 1.27
CA MET A 327 -22.48 -19.41 1.33
C MET A 327 -23.12 -20.51 0.47
N ILE A 328 -22.57 -20.79 -0.72
CA ILE A 328 -23.14 -21.73 -1.68
C ILE A 328 -23.17 -23.19 -1.20
N ASP A 329 -22.14 -23.60 -0.46
CA ASP A 329 -22.06 -24.91 0.18
C ASP A 329 -22.63 -24.91 1.63
N GLY A 330 -23.08 -23.75 2.11
CA GLY A 330 -23.51 -23.55 3.49
C GLY A 330 -24.87 -24.18 3.82
N PRO A 331 -25.10 -24.62 5.07
CA PRO A 331 -26.36 -25.24 5.47
C PRO A 331 -27.54 -24.27 5.50
N ASP A 332 -27.28 -22.98 5.72
CA ASP A 332 -28.31 -21.96 5.97
C ASP A 332 -28.92 -21.35 4.70
N TRP A 333 -28.34 -21.65 3.53
CA TRP A 333 -28.68 -20.99 2.27
C TRP A 333 -29.04 -22.00 1.19
N GLN A 334 -30.00 -21.62 0.36
CA GLN A 334 -30.31 -22.24 -0.91
C GLN A 334 -30.06 -21.21 -2.01
N HIS A 335 -29.84 -21.68 -3.23
CA HIS A 335 -29.57 -20.78 -4.34
C HIS A 335 -30.29 -21.22 -5.61
N THR A 336 -30.55 -20.25 -6.48
CA THR A 336 -30.99 -20.50 -7.86
C THR A 336 -29.97 -19.89 -8.81
N THR A 337 -29.85 -20.47 -10.01
CA THR A 337 -28.91 -20.05 -11.03
C THR A 337 -29.67 -19.57 -12.25
N GLN A 338 -29.34 -18.40 -12.77
CA GLN A 338 -29.84 -17.88 -14.03
C GLN A 338 -28.69 -17.80 -15.02
N ARG A 339 -28.81 -18.45 -16.19
CA ARG A 339 -27.79 -18.38 -17.25
C ARG A 339 -28.23 -17.40 -18.34
N ALA A 340 -27.32 -16.51 -18.73
CA ALA A 340 -27.51 -15.58 -19.84
C ALA A 340 -27.03 -16.18 -21.18
N PRO A 341 -27.35 -15.56 -22.33
CA PRO A 341 -26.99 -16.08 -23.66
C PRO A 341 -25.48 -16.17 -23.94
N ASP A 342 -24.66 -15.44 -23.20
CA ASP A 342 -23.18 -15.46 -23.27
C ASP A 342 -22.55 -16.51 -22.33
N ASP A 343 -23.38 -17.43 -21.82
CA ASP A 343 -23.05 -18.46 -20.83
C ASP A 343 -22.62 -17.93 -19.45
N THR A 344 -22.74 -16.62 -19.18
CA THR A 344 -22.59 -16.11 -17.81
C THR A 344 -23.73 -16.60 -16.93
N VAL A 345 -23.44 -16.82 -15.65
CA VAL A 345 -24.36 -17.33 -14.65
C VAL A 345 -24.46 -16.33 -13.51
N THR A 346 -25.68 -15.96 -13.16
CA THR A 346 -25.97 -15.20 -11.95
C THR A 346 -26.55 -16.13 -10.89
N ILE A 347 -26.02 -16.06 -9.66
CA ILE A 347 -26.50 -16.84 -8.52
C ILE A 347 -27.33 -15.97 -7.58
N HIS A 348 -28.57 -16.38 -7.33
CA HIS A 348 -29.46 -15.74 -6.36
C HIS A 348 -29.52 -16.60 -5.10
N PHE A 349 -29.12 -16.01 -3.96
CA PHE A 349 -29.14 -16.69 -2.66
C PHE A 349 -30.44 -16.38 -1.91
N HIS A 350 -31.01 -17.41 -1.28
CA HIS A 350 -32.17 -17.32 -0.41
C HIS A 350 -31.88 -18.07 0.88
N ARG A 351 -32.29 -17.54 2.02
CA ARG A 351 -32.12 -18.23 3.29
C ARG A 351 -33.07 -19.41 3.36
N ARG A 352 -32.59 -20.57 3.82
CA ARG A 352 -33.45 -21.71 4.12
C ARG A 352 -34.26 -21.37 5.37
N THR A 353 -35.58 -21.36 5.23
CA THR A 353 -36.54 -21.16 6.32
C THR A 353 -36.70 -22.42 7.15
#